data_AF-A0A0L8FYM1-F1
#
_entry.id   AF-A0A0L8FYM1-F1
#
_cell.length_a   1.000
_cell.length_b   1.000
_cell.length_c   1.000
_cell.angle_alpha   90.00
_cell.angle_beta   90.00
_cell.angle_gamma   90.00
#
_symmetry.space_group_name_H-M   'P 1'
#
loop_
_entity.id
_entity.type
_entity.pdbx_description
1 polymer ?
#
loop_
_entity_poly.entity_id
_entity_poly.type
_entity_poly.pdbx_seq_one_letter_code
_entity_poly.pdbx_strand_id
1 'polypeptide(L)'
;MTKYFEDAGFEPGDEDIHFHYKAESPTAACQDGRETIITLRCDVKEDKRGTIDLPPKCPDGTCDGCTFHFLWRSQHACPVCREEDYDVIVSECIAGEQTIHYYPKKHCMIINDEKPTTKKKKCSSIPFAIEIGSMCALSVGLLLLCLVFYCWKKNKK
;
A
#
# COMPACT_ATOMS: atom_id res chain seq x y z
N MET A 1 -18.25 1.36 -24.43
CA MET A 1 -17.48 2.55 -23.97
C MET A 1 -15.99 2.29 -24.13
N THR A 2 -15.51 1.14 -23.63
CA THR A 2 -14.22 0.50 -24.02
C THR A 2 -13.97 0.50 -25.53
N LYS A 3 -15.02 0.27 -26.34
CA LYS A 3 -14.93 0.29 -27.80
C LYS A 3 -14.20 1.51 -28.39
N TYR A 4 -14.50 2.73 -27.94
CA TYR A 4 -13.85 3.93 -28.49
C TYR A 4 -12.38 4.05 -28.09
N PHE A 5 -12.04 3.57 -26.89
CA PHE A 5 -10.67 3.56 -26.36
C PHE A 5 -9.81 2.49 -27.08
N GLU A 6 -10.39 1.32 -27.34
CA GLU A 6 -9.80 0.23 -28.12
C GLU A 6 -9.65 0.60 -29.61
N ASP A 7 -10.65 1.30 -30.17
CA ASP A 7 -10.64 1.78 -31.54
C ASP A 7 -9.48 2.78 -31.76
N ALA A 8 -9.21 3.65 -30.78
CA ALA A 8 -8.06 4.57 -30.76
C ALA A 8 -6.71 3.86 -30.49
N GLY A 9 -6.73 2.58 -30.09
CA GLY A 9 -5.55 1.72 -29.96
C GLY A 9 -4.89 1.75 -28.59
N PHE A 10 -5.57 2.22 -27.54
CA PHE A 10 -5.07 2.08 -26.18
C PHE A 10 -5.39 0.70 -25.60
N GLU A 11 -4.45 0.14 -24.84
CA GLU A 11 -4.73 -1.04 -24.01
C GLU A 11 -5.58 -0.64 -22.79
N PRO A 12 -6.71 -1.31 -22.52
CA PRO A 12 -7.57 -0.99 -21.38
C PRO A 12 -6.84 -1.20 -20.05
N GLY A 13 -7.00 -0.25 -19.12
CA GLY A 13 -6.54 -0.39 -17.74
C GLY A 13 -7.66 -0.92 -16.84
N ASP A 14 -7.30 -1.64 -15.77
CA ASP A 14 -8.27 -2.25 -14.85
C ASP A 14 -9.11 -1.21 -14.07
N GLU A 15 -8.57 -0.02 -13.81
CA GLU A 15 -9.22 1.05 -13.04
C GLU A 15 -9.12 2.43 -13.73
N ASP A 16 -9.30 2.46 -15.05
CA ASP A 16 -9.33 3.71 -15.80
C ASP A 16 -10.62 4.52 -15.50
N ILE A 17 -10.48 5.84 -15.35
CA ILE A 17 -11.58 6.78 -15.12
C ILE A 17 -11.78 7.60 -16.40
N HIS A 18 -13.00 7.62 -16.95
CA HIS A 18 -13.28 8.33 -18.21
C HIS A 18 -14.12 9.58 -17.97
N PHE A 19 -13.59 10.75 -18.33
CA PHE A 19 -14.33 12.00 -18.37
C PHE A 19 -14.77 12.31 -19.80
N HIS A 20 -16.08 12.50 -19.97
CA HIS A 20 -16.69 12.78 -21.27
C HIS A 20 -17.18 14.23 -21.30
N TYR A 21 -16.67 14.99 -22.26
CA TYR A 21 -17.07 16.36 -22.52
C TYR A 21 -17.64 16.44 -23.93
N LYS A 22 -18.90 16.84 -24.05
CA LYS A 22 -19.56 17.02 -25.35
C LYS A 22 -20.02 18.46 -25.53
N ALA A 23 -19.64 19.05 -26.65
CA ALA A 23 -20.16 20.32 -27.12
C ALA A 23 -21.15 20.04 -28.26
N GLU A 24 -22.43 20.27 -28.02
CA GLU A 24 -23.50 20.00 -29.00
C GLU A 24 -23.60 21.03 -30.14
N SER A 25 -22.69 22.02 -30.17
CA SER A 25 -22.65 23.05 -31.21
C SER A 25 -22.19 22.45 -32.56
N PRO A 26 -23.08 22.36 -33.56
CA PRO A 26 -22.71 21.83 -34.87
C PRO A 26 -21.73 22.75 -35.57
N THR A 27 -20.80 22.16 -36.31
CA THR A 27 -19.87 22.87 -37.20
C THR A 27 -19.96 22.29 -38.60
N ALA A 28 -19.41 22.98 -39.60
CA ALA A 28 -19.37 22.46 -40.97
C ALA A 28 -18.65 21.11 -41.08
N ALA A 29 -17.68 20.84 -40.19
CA ALA A 29 -16.94 19.58 -40.14
C ALA A 29 -17.62 18.51 -39.26
N CYS A 30 -18.25 18.92 -38.16
CA CYS A 30 -18.85 18.01 -37.18
C CYS A 30 -20.31 18.39 -36.92
N GLN A 31 -21.25 17.68 -37.56
CA GLN A 31 -22.69 17.99 -37.45
C GLN A 31 -23.28 17.64 -36.08
N ASP A 32 -22.75 16.60 -35.43
CA ASP A 32 -23.19 16.17 -34.10
C ASP A 32 -22.46 16.88 -32.94
N GLY A 33 -21.66 17.90 -33.28
CA GLY A 33 -20.81 18.62 -32.34
C GLY A 33 -19.44 17.95 -32.16
N ARG A 34 -18.72 18.34 -31.10
CA ARG A 34 -17.40 17.80 -30.77
C ARG A 34 -17.41 17.09 -29.43
N GLU A 35 -16.67 16.00 -29.34
CA GLU A 35 -16.50 15.25 -28.09
C GLU A 35 -15.02 15.21 -27.69
N THR A 36 -14.77 15.25 -26.40
CA THR A 36 -13.45 15.06 -25.81
C THR A 36 -13.56 14.07 -24.67
N ILE A 37 -12.78 13.00 -24.76
CA ILE A 37 -12.72 11.91 -23.81
C ILE A 37 -11.34 11.92 -23.18
N ILE A 38 -11.29 12.20 -21.88
CA ILE A 38 -10.07 12.17 -21.09
C ILE A 38 -10.12 10.91 -20.23
N THR A 39 -9.24 9.95 -20.53
CA THR A 39 -9.05 8.75 -19.72
C THR A 39 -7.95 9.00 -18.71
N LEU A 40 -8.30 9.08 -17.44
CA LEU A 40 -7.33 9.12 -16.34
C LEU A 40 -6.91 7.69 -15.98
N ARG A 41 -5.60 7.47 -15.91
CA ARG A 41 -5.00 6.19 -15.50
C ARG A 41 -4.09 6.39 -14.30
N CYS A 42 -4.25 5.53 -13.30
CA CYS A 42 -3.38 5.51 -12.13
C CYS A 42 -1.93 5.21 -12.52
N ASP A 43 -1.04 6.12 -12.17
CA ASP A 43 0.41 5.86 -12.12
C ASP A 43 0.99 6.52 -10.87
N VAL A 44 1.32 5.72 -9.86
CA VAL A 44 1.89 6.20 -8.59
C VAL A 44 3.31 6.78 -8.73
N LYS A 45 3.99 6.56 -9.86
CA LYS A 45 5.34 7.09 -10.12
C LYS A 45 5.32 8.43 -10.82
N GLU A 46 4.18 8.80 -11.40
CA GLU A 46 4.02 10.08 -12.07
C GLU A 46 3.88 11.23 -11.09
N ASP A 47 4.24 12.43 -11.54
CA ASP A 47 4.11 13.62 -10.72
C ASP A 47 2.64 14.08 -10.60
N LYS A 48 2.40 15.13 -9.80
CA LYS A 48 1.05 15.69 -9.60
C LYS A 48 0.39 16.20 -10.88
N ARG A 49 1.18 16.63 -11.87
CA ARG A 49 0.66 17.11 -13.16
C ARG A 49 0.39 15.94 -14.11
N GLY A 50 1.13 14.85 -13.97
CA GLY A 50 1.03 13.66 -14.79
C GLY A 50 1.50 13.87 -16.23
N THR A 51 1.38 12.81 -17.02
CA THR A 51 1.75 12.78 -18.44
C THR A 51 0.50 12.55 -19.29
N ILE A 52 0.41 13.26 -20.43
CA ILE A 52 -0.66 13.07 -21.41
C ILE A 52 -0.08 12.32 -22.61
N ASP A 53 -0.75 11.23 -22.97
CA ASP A 53 -0.41 10.39 -24.10
C ASP A 53 -1.53 10.42 -25.14
N LEU A 54 -1.11 10.44 -26.40
CA LEU A 54 -2.00 10.40 -27.54
C LEU A 54 -2.21 8.95 -28.00
N PRO A 55 -3.39 8.64 -28.56
CA PRO A 55 -3.70 7.31 -29.04
C PRO A 55 -2.72 6.85 -30.12
N PRO A 56 -2.19 5.61 -30.04
CA PRO A 56 -1.19 5.13 -30.99
C PRO A 56 -1.66 5.14 -32.44
N LYS A 57 -2.96 4.93 -32.69
CA LYS A 57 -3.54 4.94 -34.04
C LYS A 57 -3.84 6.34 -34.54
N CYS A 58 -3.93 7.33 -33.64
CA CYS A 58 -4.43 8.67 -33.94
C CYS A 58 -3.51 9.71 -33.26
N PRO A 59 -2.37 10.02 -33.91
CA PRO A 59 -1.29 10.82 -33.31
C PRO A 59 -1.67 12.28 -33.07
N ASP A 60 -2.76 12.76 -33.67
CA ASP A 60 -3.32 14.10 -33.42
C ASP A 60 -4.35 14.10 -32.28
N GLY A 61 -4.53 12.97 -31.57
CA GLY A 61 -5.54 12.81 -30.53
C GLY A 61 -6.95 12.52 -31.07
N THR A 62 -7.14 12.50 -32.39
CA THR A 62 -8.42 12.27 -33.04
C THR A 62 -8.24 11.51 -34.34
N CYS A 63 -9.18 10.65 -34.68
CA CYS A 63 -9.18 9.87 -35.92
C CYS A 63 -10.18 10.42 -36.95
N ASP A 64 -11.22 11.11 -36.49
CA ASP A 64 -12.35 11.62 -37.29
C ASP A 64 -12.40 13.16 -37.32
N GLY A 65 -11.57 13.84 -36.52
CA GLY A 65 -11.55 15.30 -36.38
C GLY A 65 -12.67 15.87 -35.49
N CYS A 66 -13.51 15.02 -34.91
CA CYS A 66 -14.67 15.41 -34.11
C CYS A 66 -14.62 14.85 -32.69
N THR A 67 -14.02 13.67 -32.52
CA THR A 67 -13.86 12.96 -31.25
C THR A 67 -12.40 12.94 -30.86
N PHE A 68 -12.07 13.56 -29.73
CA PHE A 68 -10.71 13.67 -29.22
C PHE A 68 -10.52 12.73 -28.03
N HIS A 69 -9.39 12.04 -28.00
CA HIS A 69 -9.03 11.06 -26.98
C HIS A 69 -7.66 11.37 -26.40
N PHE A 70 -7.59 11.44 -25.08
CA PHE A 70 -6.35 11.64 -24.33
C PHE A 70 -6.25 10.63 -23.20
N LEU A 71 -5.09 10.00 -23.05
CA LEU A 71 -4.77 9.21 -21.86
C LEU A 71 -3.92 10.08 -20.94
N TRP A 72 -4.41 10.36 -19.73
CA TRP A 72 -3.71 11.14 -18.74
C TRP A 72 -3.28 10.22 -17.58
N ARG A 73 -1.98 9.92 -17.53
CA ARG A 73 -1.37 9.17 -16.44
C ARG A 73 -1.04 10.11 -15.30
N SER A 74 -1.58 9.86 -14.11
CA SER A 74 -1.30 10.69 -12.93
C SER A 74 -1.45 9.88 -11.65
N GLN A 75 -0.68 10.23 -10.63
CA GLN A 75 -0.90 9.71 -9.28
C GLN A 75 -2.32 10.04 -8.77
N HIS A 76 -2.93 11.15 -9.22
CA HIS A 76 -4.28 11.57 -8.82
C HIS A 76 -5.41 10.69 -9.35
N ALA A 77 -5.12 9.86 -10.34
CA ALA A 77 -6.03 8.83 -10.80
C ALA A 77 -5.98 7.56 -9.93
N CYS A 78 -5.03 7.44 -9.00
CA CYS A 78 -4.91 6.30 -8.11
C CYS A 78 -5.88 6.39 -6.92
N PRO A 79 -6.38 5.24 -6.43
CA PRO A 79 -7.16 5.20 -5.20
C PRO A 79 -6.33 5.67 -4.00
N VAL A 80 -7.00 6.24 -3.01
CA VAL A 80 -6.36 6.63 -1.75
C VAL A 80 -6.09 5.37 -0.93
N CYS A 81 -4.86 5.23 -0.40
CA CYS A 81 -4.50 4.07 0.42
C CYS A 81 -5.38 3.97 1.67
N ARG A 82 -6.11 2.85 1.80
CA ARG A 82 -6.88 2.49 2.99
C ARG A 82 -6.03 1.72 3.97
N GLU A 83 -6.54 1.44 5.17
CA GLU A 83 -5.77 0.71 6.18
C GLU A 83 -5.33 -0.69 5.75
N GLU A 84 -6.16 -1.34 4.92
CA GLU A 84 -5.95 -2.66 4.31
C GLU A 84 -4.92 -2.67 3.16
N ASP A 85 -4.54 -1.50 2.67
CA ASP A 85 -3.57 -1.33 1.59
C ASP A 85 -2.13 -1.20 2.08
N TYR A 86 -1.91 -1.33 3.39
CA TYR A 86 -0.58 -1.29 4.00
C TYR A 86 -0.10 -2.68 4.40
N ASP A 87 1.09 -3.04 3.92
CA ASP A 87 1.84 -4.15 4.45
C ASP A 87 2.51 -3.72 5.77
N VAL A 88 2.32 -4.55 6.80
CA VAL A 88 2.78 -4.27 8.16
C VAL A 88 3.95 -5.17 8.49
N ILE A 89 5.12 -4.56 8.73
CA ILE A 89 6.33 -5.27 9.14
C ILE A 89 6.59 -4.94 10.60
N VAL A 90 6.54 -5.96 11.47
CA VAL A 90 6.80 -5.81 12.90
C VAL A 90 8.23 -6.21 13.19
N SER A 91 9.02 -5.32 13.79
CA SER A 91 10.38 -5.62 14.21
C SER A 91 10.42 -6.55 15.42
N GLU A 92 11.61 -7.05 15.74
CA GLU A 92 11.85 -7.73 17.00
C GLU A 92 11.59 -6.80 18.20
N CYS A 93 11.29 -7.42 19.35
CA CYS A 93 11.14 -6.72 20.62
C CYS A 93 12.50 -6.52 21.27
N ILE A 94 12.99 -5.27 21.27
CA ILE A 94 14.28 -4.90 21.84
C ILE A 94 14.04 -3.95 23.01
N ALA A 95 14.55 -4.30 24.19
CA ALA A 95 14.38 -3.51 25.42
C ALA A 95 12.92 -3.12 25.75
N GLY A 96 11.96 -3.97 25.38
CA GLY A 96 10.54 -3.74 25.64
C GLY A 96 9.83 -2.84 24.62
N GLU A 97 10.51 -2.43 23.55
CA GLU A 97 9.94 -1.71 22.42
C GLU A 97 10.10 -2.49 21.11
N GLN A 98 9.07 -2.43 20.27
CA GLN A 98 9.11 -2.91 18.88
C GLN A 98 8.64 -1.78 17.95
N THR A 99 9.22 -1.73 16.75
CA THR A 99 8.88 -0.76 15.70
C THR A 99 8.04 -1.47 14.64
N ILE A 100 6.89 -0.89 14.34
CA ILE A 100 5.95 -1.36 13.33
C ILE A 100 6.11 -0.47 12.11
N HIS A 101 6.57 -1.02 10.99
CA HIS A 101 6.69 -0.32 9.73
C HIS A 101 5.43 -0.53 8.88
N TYR A 102 4.93 0.54 8.27
CA TYR A 102 3.78 0.51 7.36
C TYR A 102 4.24 0.88 5.95
N TYR A 103 4.05 -0.02 5.00
CA TYR A 103 4.40 0.20 3.59
C TYR A 103 3.15 0.15 2.72
N PRO A 104 2.84 1.21 1.94
CA PRO A 104 1.71 1.17 1.01
C PRO A 104 1.97 0.17 -0.11
N LYS A 105 0.92 -0.52 -0.57
CA LYS A 105 0.97 -1.33 -1.79
C LYS A 105 1.19 -0.45 -3.02
N LYS A 106 1.67 -1.05 -4.12
CA LYS A 106 2.11 -0.36 -5.35
C LYS A 106 1.01 0.39 -6.14
N HIS A 107 -0.25 0.37 -5.70
CA HIS A 107 -1.38 0.82 -6.51
C HIS A 107 -2.22 1.94 -5.87
N CYS A 108 -1.79 2.53 -4.76
CA CYS A 108 -2.55 3.57 -4.07
C CYS A 108 -1.70 4.81 -3.77
N MET A 109 -2.35 5.97 -3.70
CA MET A 109 -1.73 7.24 -3.34
C MET A 109 -1.93 7.54 -1.85
N ILE A 110 -0.87 8.05 -1.22
CA ILE A 110 -0.90 8.60 0.14
C ILE A 110 -1.20 10.10 0.05
N ILE A 111 -2.39 10.53 0.52
CA ILE A 111 -2.80 11.95 0.47
C ILE A 111 -2.26 12.75 1.67
N ASN A 112 -2.12 12.10 2.82
CA ASN A 112 -1.63 12.71 4.04
C ASN A 112 -0.50 11.86 4.61
N ASP A 113 0.56 12.47 5.13
CA ASP A 113 1.59 11.82 5.96
C ASP A 113 1.01 11.24 7.29
N GLU A 114 -0.31 11.08 7.40
CA GLU A 114 -1.05 10.71 8.60
C GLU A 114 -0.74 9.29 9.10
N LYS A 115 -0.34 8.37 8.21
CA LYS A 115 0.12 7.06 8.66
C LYS A 115 1.64 7.13 8.80
N PRO A 116 2.18 7.26 10.03
CA PRO A 116 3.61 7.29 10.19
C PRO A 116 4.19 5.99 9.65
N THR A 117 5.18 6.10 8.76
CA THR A 117 5.91 4.96 8.18
C THR A 117 6.40 4.00 9.25
N THR A 118 6.53 4.48 10.50
CA THR A 118 6.91 3.72 11.68
C THR A 118 6.10 4.10 12.92
N LYS A 119 5.58 3.10 13.65
CA LYS A 119 4.96 3.27 14.98
C LYS A 119 5.68 2.43 16.01
N LYS A 120 6.02 3.02 17.15
CA LYS A 120 6.56 2.27 18.30
C LYS A 120 5.44 1.68 19.15
N LYS A 121 5.61 0.43 19.56
CA LYS A 121 4.69 -0.30 20.45
C LYS A 121 5.48 -0.99 21.56
N LYS A 122 4.96 -1.00 22.78
CA LYS A 122 5.54 -1.79 23.87
C LYS A 122 5.37 -3.30 23.59
N CYS A 123 6.35 -4.09 24.01
CA CYS A 123 6.37 -5.53 23.83
C CYS A 123 7.14 -6.21 24.96
N SER A 124 7.05 -7.54 25.05
CA SER A 124 7.90 -8.35 25.92
C SER A 124 8.68 -9.33 25.07
N SER A 125 10.02 -9.31 25.17
CA SER A 125 10.88 -10.26 24.47
C SER A 125 10.97 -11.61 25.19
N ILE A 126 10.67 -11.64 26.49
CA ILE A 126 10.69 -12.85 27.31
C ILE A 126 9.25 -13.35 27.44
N PRO A 127 8.96 -14.61 27.04
CA PRO A 127 7.69 -15.24 27.35
C PRO A 127 7.57 -15.36 28.87
N PHE A 128 6.44 -14.93 29.44
CA PHE A 128 6.18 -15.01 30.88
C PHE A 128 6.44 -16.41 31.47
N ALA A 129 6.21 -17.46 30.67
CA ALA A 129 6.50 -18.85 31.03
C ALA A 129 7.99 -19.12 31.29
N ILE A 130 8.91 -18.50 30.54
CA ILE A 130 10.36 -18.65 30.71
C ILE A 130 10.81 -17.92 31.98
N GLU A 131 10.25 -16.74 32.24
CA GLU A 131 10.55 -15.95 33.44
C GLU A 131 10.17 -16.71 34.72
N ILE A 132 8.95 -17.24 34.78
CA ILE A 132 8.52 -18.10 35.90
C ILE A 132 9.34 -19.38 35.96
N GLY A 133 9.61 -20.00 34.81
CA GLY A 133 10.38 -21.24 34.73
C GLY A 133 11.77 -21.10 35.34
N SER A 134 12.47 -20.01 35.05
CA SER A 134 13.79 -19.70 35.63
C SER A 134 13.72 -19.55 37.15
N MET A 135 12.72 -18.82 37.66
CA MET A 135 12.55 -18.63 39.11
C MET A 135 12.25 -19.94 39.85
N CYS A 136 11.40 -20.79 39.28
CA CYS A 136 11.10 -22.12 39.83
C CYS A 136 12.33 -23.05 39.79
N ALA A 137 13.11 -23.02 38.72
CA ALA A 137 14.31 -23.85 38.60
C ALA A 137 15.37 -23.48 39.65
N LEU A 138 15.58 -22.18 39.87
CA LEU A 138 16.51 -21.67 40.88
C LEU A 138 16.08 -22.06 42.30
N SER A 139 14.79 -21.96 42.62
CA SER A 139 14.28 -22.31 43.95
C SER A 139 14.40 -23.81 44.23
N VAL A 140 14.06 -24.67 43.26
CA VAL A 140 14.22 -26.12 43.38
C VAL A 140 15.69 -26.50 43.51
N GLY A 141 16.59 -25.88 42.74
CA GLY A 141 18.03 -26.09 42.83
C GLY A 141 18.60 -25.76 44.21
N LEU A 142 18.18 -24.63 44.80
CA LEU A 142 18.57 -24.23 46.16
C LEU A 142 18.04 -25.20 47.22
N LEU A 143 16.78 -25.64 47.11
CA LEU A 143 16.20 -26.63 48.02
C LEU A 143 16.95 -27.95 47.97
N LEU A 144 17.30 -28.45 46.78
CA LEU A 144 18.08 -29.68 46.62
C LEU A 144 19.48 -29.54 47.23
N LEU A 145 20.16 -28.40 47.02
CA LEU A 145 21.45 -28.13 47.66
C LEU A 145 21.35 -28.15 49.20
N CYS A 146 20.35 -27.48 49.77
CA CYS A 146 20.10 -27.49 51.21
C CYS A 146 19.87 -28.92 51.74
N LEU A 147 19.11 -29.73 51.02
CA LEU A 147 18.87 -31.13 51.39
C LEU A 147 20.15 -31.97 51.33
N VAL A 148 20.98 -31.80 50.28
CA VAL A 148 22.28 -32.49 50.19
C VAL A 148 23.18 -32.08 51.35
N PHE A 149 23.31 -30.79 51.67
CA PHE A 149 24.08 -30.33 52.81
C PHE A 149 23.56 -30.87 54.14
N TYR A 150 22.25 -30.89 54.32
CA TYR A 150 21.61 -31.45 55.50
C TYR A 150 21.89 -32.95 55.65
N CYS A 151 21.70 -33.72 54.57
CA CYS A 151 22.00 -35.15 54.54
C CYS A 151 23.49 -35.41 54.80
N TRP A 152 24.39 -34.63 54.19
CA TRP A 152 25.82 -34.76 54.40
C TRP A 152 26.23 -34.48 55.85
N LYS A 153 25.69 -33.42 56.45
CA LYS A 153 25.90 -33.11 57.88
C LYS A 153 25.35 -34.18 58.80
N LYS A 154 24.19 -34.76 58.47
CA LYS A 154 23.55 -35.82 59.27
C LYS A 154 24.27 -37.17 59.14
N ASN A 155 24.89 -37.44 57.99
CA ASN A 155 25.59 -38.70 57.72
C ASN A 155 27.06 -38.69 58.14
N LYS A 156 27.64 -37.51 58.40
CA LYS A 156 28.85 -37.37 59.23
C LYS A 156 28.50 -37.69 60.69
N LYS A 157 28.42 -38.98 61.02
CA LYS A 157 28.69 -39.48 62.37
C LYS A 157 30.18 -39.45 62.65
#